data_AF-A0A1G0YDS0-F1
#
_entry.id   AF-A0A1G0YDS0-F1
#
_cell.length_a   1.000
_cell.length_b   1.000
_cell.length_c   1.000
_cell.angle_alpha   90.00
_cell.angle_beta   90.00
_cell.angle_gamma   90.00
#
_symmetry.space_group_name_H-M   'P 1'
#
loop_
_entity.id
_entity.type
_entity.pdbx_description
1 polymer ?
#
loop_
_entity_poly.entity_id
_entity_poly.type
_entity_poly.pdbx_seq_one_letter_code
_entity_poly.pdbx_strand_id
1 'polypeptide(L)'
;MSKIIYAVGLDADGHIYHKAYRKDPSEYEDKAIRHNAPLLEYIRRRAALLGGQGDEVEIHICVFSRRQSQWVDFAMSIENNTGLFFRDIQIIAEHLGAKLEKVLLADFYGGPHLPEGHSFDSAVNDPSGSDPNREHPAWCDDNSKLTILYPHLHKLAKENPTTTICYDALDDDEIILDKLSRYCAIHSSRMFPKIVKEVLFGEYKGQQVDTRRGFVSGGGIIDANYRETVLEMAGICRERVGMVDVDISEISIDACRHIHPDLLTKRQAFKFPVEPELGSAEAVIKKEPVASYFTNELGLFKAIFFQSRLNRVQPIEDDIRDESRPSAH
;
A
#
# COMPACT_ATOMS: atom_id res chain seq x y z
N MET A 1 -5.78 32.13 -4.83
CA MET A 1 -6.34 30.77 -4.78
C MET A 1 -5.17 29.84 -4.60
N SER A 2 -5.09 29.13 -3.48
CA SER A 2 -4.06 28.11 -3.31
C SER A 2 -4.61 26.77 -3.79
N LYS A 3 -3.74 25.94 -4.36
CA LYS A 3 -4.09 24.57 -4.75
C LYS A 3 -3.77 23.64 -3.58
N ILE A 4 -4.67 22.71 -3.31
CA ILE A 4 -4.52 21.63 -2.33
C ILE A 4 -4.70 20.30 -3.05
N ILE A 5 -3.78 19.38 -2.82
CA ILE A 5 -3.96 17.97 -3.16
C ILE A 5 -4.44 17.26 -1.91
N TYR A 6 -5.63 16.69 -2.00
CA TYR A 6 -6.15 15.79 -1.00
C TYR A 6 -6.05 14.35 -1.50
N ALA A 7 -5.03 13.64 -1.04
CA ALA A 7 -4.79 12.26 -1.39
C ALA A 7 -5.38 11.31 -0.34
N VAL A 8 -5.95 10.19 -0.80
CA VAL A 8 -6.53 9.17 0.06
C VAL A 8 -5.96 7.82 -0.34
N GLY A 9 -5.19 7.22 0.56
CA GLY A 9 -4.71 5.86 0.44
C GLY A 9 -5.75 4.87 0.93
N LEU A 10 -6.19 3.96 0.07
CA LEU A 10 -7.20 2.95 0.40
C LEU A 10 -6.58 1.56 0.50
N ASP A 11 -6.89 0.83 1.59
CA ASP A 11 -6.64 -0.61 1.67
C ASP A 11 -7.77 -1.42 1.01
N ALA A 12 -7.51 -2.68 0.66
CA ALA A 12 -8.47 -3.60 0.07
C ALA A 12 -9.20 -4.46 1.11
N ASP A 13 -8.47 -5.37 1.75
CA ASP A 13 -9.01 -6.51 2.50
C ASP A 13 -9.49 -6.11 3.89
N GLY A 14 -10.81 -6.08 4.10
CA GLY A 14 -11.39 -5.63 5.37
C GLY A 14 -11.72 -4.13 5.40
N HIS A 15 -11.09 -3.35 4.52
CA HIS A 15 -11.39 -1.95 4.24
C HIS A 15 -12.45 -1.79 3.11
N ILE A 16 -12.08 -1.78 1.83
CA ILE A 16 -13.04 -1.76 0.70
C ILE A 16 -13.88 -3.05 0.70
N TYR A 17 -13.24 -4.18 1.02
CA TYR A 17 -13.85 -5.51 1.09
C TYR A 17 -14.27 -5.88 2.52
N HIS A 18 -14.85 -4.92 3.23
CA HIS A 18 -15.42 -5.13 4.55
C HIS A 18 -16.52 -6.21 4.56
N LYS A 19 -16.91 -6.64 5.76
CA LYS A 19 -17.81 -7.78 5.97
C LYS A 19 -19.14 -7.67 5.23
N ALA A 20 -19.70 -6.46 5.09
CA ALA A 20 -20.97 -6.26 4.40
C ALA A 20 -20.82 -6.42 2.88
N TYR A 21 -19.75 -5.87 2.29
CA TYR A 21 -19.41 -6.08 0.88
C TYR A 21 -19.31 -7.58 0.55
N ARG A 22 -18.56 -8.35 1.34
CA ARG A 22 -18.30 -9.78 1.09
C ARG A 22 -19.55 -10.66 1.22
N LYS A 23 -20.51 -10.25 2.03
CA LYS A 23 -21.75 -11.01 2.25
C LYS A 23 -22.83 -10.74 1.21
N ASP A 24 -22.67 -9.69 0.41
CA ASP A 24 -23.62 -9.36 -0.63
C ASP A 24 -23.37 -10.27 -1.85
N PRO A 25 -24.34 -11.12 -2.25
CA PRO A 25 -24.17 -12.03 -3.38
C PRO A 25 -24.31 -11.34 -4.74
N SER A 26 -24.65 -10.05 -4.79
CA SER A 26 -24.81 -9.33 -6.05
C SER A 26 -23.48 -9.19 -6.80
N GLU A 27 -23.60 -9.29 -8.12
CA GLU A 27 -22.54 -9.09 -9.11
C GLU A 27 -22.55 -7.66 -9.68
N TYR A 28 -23.27 -6.72 -9.06
CA TYR A 28 -23.37 -5.36 -9.59
C TYR A 28 -22.02 -4.66 -9.65
N GLU A 29 -21.75 -3.98 -10.76
CA GLU A 29 -20.54 -3.17 -10.96
C GLU A 29 -20.45 -2.01 -9.94
N ASP A 30 -21.59 -1.56 -9.40
CA ASP A 30 -21.66 -0.50 -8.40
C ASP A 30 -21.44 -0.98 -6.95
N LYS A 31 -21.18 -2.29 -6.74
CA LYS A 31 -21.04 -2.89 -5.41
C LYS A 31 -19.96 -2.18 -4.59
N ALA A 32 -18.84 -1.82 -5.21
CA ALA A 32 -17.77 -1.05 -4.58
C ALA A 32 -18.29 0.31 -4.07
N ILE A 33 -19.11 1.01 -4.86
CA ILE A 33 -19.69 2.31 -4.48
C ILE A 33 -20.73 2.15 -3.37
N ARG A 34 -21.68 1.24 -3.55
CA ARG A 34 -22.84 1.10 -2.67
C ARG A 34 -22.44 0.67 -1.25
N HIS A 35 -21.51 -0.26 -1.12
CA HIS A 35 -21.04 -0.72 0.19
C HIS A 35 -20.09 0.27 0.87
N ASN A 36 -19.33 1.04 0.08
CA ASN A 36 -18.41 2.04 0.61
C ASN A 36 -18.99 3.46 0.66
N ALA A 37 -20.31 3.63 0.49
CA ALA A 37 -20.95 4.95 0.48
C ALA A 37 -20.56 5.85 1.68
N PRO A 38 -20.43 5.34 2.93
CA PRO A 38 -19.95 6.17 4.04
C PRO A 38 -18.51 6.67 3.89
N LEU A 39 -17.62 5.86 3.31
CA LEU A 39 -16.24 6.26 3.01
C LEU A 39 -16.22 7.34 1.92
N LEU A 40 -17.00 7.17 0.86
CA LEU A 40 -17.08 8.15 -0.23
C LEU A 40 -17.60 9.50 0.27
N GLU A 41 -18.60 9.48 1.15
CA GLU A 41 -19.11 10.69 1.79
C GLU A 41 -18.06 11.33 2.72
N TYR A 42 -17.30 10.53 3.47
CA TYR A 42 -16.18 11.02 4.27
C TYR A 42 -15.15 11.78 3.40
N ILE A 43 -14.72 11.18 2.29
CA ILE A 43 -13.74 11.77 1.37
C ILE A 43 -14.27 13.10 0.82
N ARG A 44 -15.53 13.15 0.36
CA ARG A 44 -16.14 14.40 -0.15
C ARG A 44 -16.20 15.50 0.91
N ARG A 45 -16.62 15.17 2.12
CA ARG A 45 -16.67 16.13 3.24
C ARG A 45 -15.28 16.62 3.60
N ARG A 46 -14.30 15.72 3.64
CA ARG A 46 -12.93 16.07 3.97
C ARG A 46 -12.33 17.00 2.92
N ALA A 47 -12.54 16.73 1.63
CA ALA A 47 -12.14 17.62 0.54
C ALA A 47 -12.76 19.02 0.69
N ALA A 48 -14.06 19.10 0.97
CA ALA A 48 -14.76 20.37 1.18
C ALA A 48 -14.24 21.15 2.39
N LEU A 49 -13.88 20.46 3.49
CA LEU A 49 -13.29 21.08 4.69
C LEU A 49 -11.89 21.64 4.43
N LEU A 50 -11.10 20.98 3.58
CA LEU A 50 -9.77 21.46 3.22
C LEU A 50 -9.83 22.68 2.29
N GLY A 51 -10.87 22.80 1.46
CA GLY A 51 -10.94 23.78 0.36
C GLY A 51 -11.28 25.23 0.69
N GLY A 52 -11.46 25.61 1.96
CA GLY A 52 -11.63 27.01 2.38
C GLY A 52 -12.62 27.85 1.53
N GLN A 53 -12.49 29.18 1.59
CA GLN A 53 -13.11 30.06 0.59
C GLN A 53 -12.06 30.42 -0.47
N GLY A 54 -12.14 29.75 -1.62
CA GLY A 54 -11.32 30.07 -2.79
C GLY A 54 -10.04 29.26 -2.94
N ASP A 55 -9.89 28.14 -2.21
CA ASP A 55 -8.88 27.14 -2.53
C ASP A 55 -9.45 26.08 -3.47
N GLU A 56 -8.60 25.58 -4.36
CA GLU A 56 -8.94 24.50 -5.28
C GLU A 56 -8.41 23.19 -4.70
N VAL A 57 -9.32 22.22 -4.49
CA VAL A 57 -8.96 20.89 -3.96
C VAL A 57 -9.07 19.85 -5.06
N GLU A 58 -7.96 19.22 -5.38
CA GLU A 58 -7.90 18.05 -6.26
C GLU A 58 -7.84 16.78 -5.40
N ILE A 59 -8.76 15.84 -5.63
CA ILE A 59 -8.79 14.56 -4.92
C ILE A 59 -7.93 13.55 -5.68
N HIS A 60 -7.02 12.88 -4.97
CA HIS A 60 -6.24 11.78 -5.50
C HIS A 60 -6.54 10.49 -4.72
N ILE A 61 -6.72 9.37 -5.42
CA ILE A 61 -6.89 8.04 -4.80
C ILE A 61 -5.61 7.25 -5.03
N CYS A 62 -5.06 6.66 -3.96
CA CYS A 62 -3.81 5.89 -4.00
C CYS A 62 -4.05 4.45 -3.51
N VAL A 63 -3.28 3.50 -4.05
CA VAL A 63 -3.32 2.07 -3.65
C VAL A 63 -2.54 1.87 -2.35
N PHE A 64 -3.20 1.98 -1.20
CA PHE A 64 -2.59 1.77 0.12
C PHE A 64 -2.82 0.34 0.66
N SER A 65 -2.81 -0.65 -0.24
CA SER A 65 -3.01 -2.05 0.10
C SER A 65 -1.76 -2.89 -0.14
N ARG A 66 -1.64 -4.03 0.53
CA ARG A 66 -0.60 -5.04 0.21
C ARG A 66 -0.89 -5.79 -1.09
N ARG A 67 -2.04 -5.59 -1.72
CA ARG A 67 -2.27 -6.00 -3.11
C ARG A 67 -1.48 -5.09 -4.06
N GLN A 68 -0.19 -5.38 -4.24
CA GLN A 68 0.78 -4.55 -4.98
C GLN A 68 1.28 -5.19 -6.29
N SER A 69 0.68 -6.30 -6.71
CA SER A 69 0.96 -6.96 -7.99
C SER A 69 -0.31 -7.67 -8.48
N GLN A 70 -0.36 -7.98 -9.78
CA GLN A 70 -1.48 -8.70 -10.39
C GLN A 70 -1.76 -10.03 -9.68
N TRP A 71 -0.73 -10.86 -9.49
CA TRP A 71 -0.88 -12.17 -8.87
C TRP A 71 -1.46 -12.08 -7.46
N VAL A 72 -0.99 -11.13 -6.64
CA VAL A 72 -1.48 -10.96 -5.27
C VAL A 72 -2.93 -10.50 -5.27
N ASP A 73 -3.31 -9.55 -6.14
CA ASP A 73 -4.72 -9.11 -6.23
C ASP A 73 -5.65 -10.26 -6.64
N PHE A 74 -5.27 -11.02 -7.66
CA PHE A 74 -6.04 -12.16 -8.16
C PHE A 74 -6.13 -13.31 -7.14
N ALA A 75 -5.01 -13.69 -6.52
CA ALA A 75 -5.00 -14.75 -5.52
C ALA A 75 -5.88 -14.39 -4.32
N MET A 76 -5.77 -13.15 -3.83
CA MET A 76 -6.60 -12.65 -2.72
C MET A 76 -8.07 -12.50 -3.12
N SER A 77 -8.38 -12.14 -4.37
CA SER A 77 -9.76 -12.08 -4.85
C SER A 77 -10.46 -13.44 -4.76
N ILE A 78 -9.76 -14.50 -5.17
CA ILE A 78 -10.25 -15.88 -5.08
C ILE A 78 -10.34 -16.32 -3.62
N GLU A 79 -9.25 -16.18 -2.86
CA GLU A 79 -9.16 -16.68 -1.48
C GLU A 79 -10.21 -16.05 -0.57
N ASN A 80 -10.40 -14.73 -0.68
CA ASN A 80 -11.31 -13.98 0.19
C ASN A 80 -12.74 -13.89 -0.37
N ASN A 81 -13.00 -14.45 -1.56
CA ASN A 81 -14.25 -14.28 -2.31
C ASN A 81 -14.62 -12.79 -2.42
N THR A 82 -13.67 -12.01 -2.94
CA THR A 82 -13.76 -10.54 -3.10
C THR A 82 -13.64 -10.16 -4.57
N GLY A 83 -13.81 -8.87 -4.87
CA GLY A 83 -13.50 -8.32 -6.18
C GLY A 83 -11.99 -8.24 -6.45
N LEU A 84 -11.68 -7.78 -7.67
CA LEU A 84 -10.33 -7.39 -8.07
C LEU A 84 -10.11 -5.93 -7.65
N PHE A 85 -9.14 -5.70 -6.78
CA PHE A 85 -8.97 -4.41 -6.12
C PHE A 85 -8.62 -3.31 -7.10
N PHE A 86 -7.76 -3.59 -8.08
CA PHE A 86 -7.37 -2.58 -9.05
C PHE A 86 -8.54 -2.14 -9.94
N ARG A 87 -9.49 -3.03 -10.22
CA ARG A 87 -10.75 -2.66 -10.90
C ARG A 87 -11.63 -1.80 -9.98
N ASP A 88 -11.88 -2.25 -8.76
CA ASP A 88 -12.82 -1.58 -7.86
C ASP A 88 -12.32 -0.20 -7.40
N ILE A 89 -11.03 -0.02 -7.18
CA ILE A 89 -10.44 1.29 -6.84
C ILE A 89 -10.55 2.28 -8.01
N GLN A 90 -10.50 1.81 -9.26
CA GLN A 90 -10.74 2.64 -10.43
C GLN A 90 -12.18 3.14 -10.48
N ILE A 91 -13.17 2.27 -10.23
CA ILE A 91 -14.58 2.64 -10.15
C ILE A 91 -14.81 3.67 -9.04
N ILE A 92 -14.17 3.50 -7.88
CA ILE A 92 -14.23 4.46 -6.77
C ILE A 92 -13.65 5.82 -7.17
N ALA A 93 -12.46 5.85 -7.79
CA ALA A 93 -11.83 7.09 -8.22
C ALA A 93 -12.70 7.84 -9.25
N GLU A 94 -13.23 7.14 -10.25
CA GLU A 94 -14.14 7.68 -11.26
C GLU A 94 -15.41 8.26 -10.61
N HIS A 95 -16.02 7.54 -9.67
CA HIS A 95 -17.22 7.99 -8.95
C HIS A 95 -16.98 9.26 -8.10
N LEU A 96 -15.75 9.46 -7.62
CA LEU A 96 -15.37 10.65 -6.86
C LEU A 96 -14.94 11.82 -7.77
N GLY A 97 -14.76 11.59 -9.07
CA GLY A 97 -14.10 12.55 -9.96
C GLY A 97 -12.65 12.79 -9.57
N ALA A 98 -12.00 11.80 -8.97
CA ALA A 98 -10.65 11.88 -8.43
C ALA A 98 -9.60 11.36 -9.42
N LYS A 99 -8.37 11.86 -9.31
CA LYS A 99 -7.22 11.30 -10.03
C LYS A 99 -6.78 10.00 -9.36
N LEU A 100 -6.66 8.92 -10.11
CA LEU A 100 -6.12 7.66 -9.60
C LEU A 100 -4.60 7.62 -9.75
N GLU A 101 -3.89 7.50 -8.64
CA GLU A 101 -2.44 7.25 -8.60
C GLU A 101 -2.19 5.75 -8.72
N LYS A 102 -1.69 5.34 -9.89
CA LYS A 102 -1.52 3.93 -10.27
C LYS A 102 -0.18 3.31 -9.87
N VAL A 103 0.68 4.05 -9.18
CA VAL A 103 2.01 3.54 -8.80
C VAL A 103 1.87 2.35 -7.85
N LEU A 104 2.55 1.25 -8.18
CA LEU A 104 2.64 0.06 -7.34
C LEU A 104 4.09 -0.25 -6.99
N LEU A 105 4.33 -0.96 -5.89
CA LEU A 105 5.66 -1.44 -5.55
C LEU A 105 6.22 -2.39 -6.62
N ALA A 106 5.38 -3.19 -7.28
CA ALA A 106 5.80 -4.01 -8.41
C ALA A 106 6.47 -3.19 -9.53
N ASP A 107 6.08 -1.91 -9.73
CA ASP A 107 6.75 -1.04 -10.70
C ASP A 107 8.23 -0.81 -10.33
N PHE A 108 8.54 -0.77 -9.03
CA PHE A 108 9.89 -0.50 -8.53
C PHE A 108 10.76 -1.75 -8.57
N TYR A 109 10.20 -2.90 -8.18
CA TYR A 109 10.91 -4.19 -8.14
C TYR A 109 11.02 -4.85 -9.52
N GLY A 110 10.15 -4.51 -10.47
CA GLY A 110 10.24 -4.99 -11.86
C GLY A 110 11.44 -4.44 -12.66
N GLY A 111 12.22 -3.54 -12.06
CA GLY A 111 13.47 -3.04 -12.63
C GLY A 111 13.45 -1.54 -12.96
N PRO A 112 14.60 -0.97 -13.33
CA PRO A 112 14.76 0.47 -13.49
C PRO A 112 14.05 1.04 -14.73
N HIS A 113 13.64 0.19 -15.67
CA HIS A 113 13.01 0.60 -16.92
C HIS A 113 11.48 0.54 -16.90
N LEU A 114 10.89 -0.02 -15.84
CA LEU A 114 9.46 -0.19 -15.77
C LEU A 114 8.77 1.11 -15.30
N PRO A 115 7.92 1.74 -16.14
CA PRO A 115 7.29 2.99 -15.77
C PRO A 115 6.26 2.80 -14.66
N GLU A 116 6.07 3.84 -13.84
CA GLU A 116 5.04 3.85 -12.81
C GLU A 116 3.65 3.70 -13.42
N GLY A 117 2.81 2.88 -12.81
CA GLY A 117 1.47 2.55 -13.32
C GLY A 117 1.44 1.35 -14.27
N HIS A 118 2.59 0.87 -14.75
CA HIS A 118 2.62 -0.30 -15.63
C HIS A 118 1.98 -1.52 -14.97
N SER A 119 2.37 -1.85 -13.74
CA SER A 119 1.89 -3.05 -13.05
C SER A 119 0.40 -2.97 -12.75
N PHE A 120 -0.11 -1.77 -12.46
CA PHE A 120 -1.54 -1.54 -12.27
C PHE A 120 -2.31 -1.77 -13.58
N ASP A 121 -1.89 -1.13 -14.66
CA ASP A 121 -2.54 -1.29 -15.98
C ASP A 121 -2.42 -2.75 -16.47
N SER A 122 -1.30 -3.41 -16.20
CA SER A 122 -1.10 -4.83 -16.51
C SER A 122 -2.09 -5.71 -15.75
N ALA A 123 -2.31 -5.44 -14.45
CA ALA A 123 -3.26 -6.19 -13.64
C ALA A 123 -4.72 -5.93 -14.03
N VAL A 124 -5.08 -4.71 -14.43
CA VAL A 124 -6.45 -4.41 -14.87
C VAL A 124 -6.77 -5.08 -16.20
N ASN A 125 -5.86 -5.06 -17.19
CA ASN A 125 -6.18 -5.63 -18.51
C ASN A 125 -5.92 -7.15 -18.62
N ASP A 126 -5.19 -7.76 -17.68
CA ASP A 126 -5.00 -9.22 -17.59
C ASP A 126 -5.06 -9.67 -16.12
N PRO A 127 -6.27 -9.65 -15.52
CA PRO A 127 -6.42 -9.88 -14.09
C PRO A 127 -6.07 -11.30 -13.67
N SER A 128 -6.19 -12.29 -14.56
CA SER A 128 -5.83 -13.68 -14.27
C SER A 128 -4.35 -14.01 -14.53
N GLY A 129 -3.57 -13.08 -15.10
CA GLY A 129 -2.18 -13.37 -15.49
C GLY A 129 -2.10 -14.42 -16.60
N SER A 130 -3.12 -14.44 -17.46
CA SER A 130 -3.29 -15.46 -18.48
C SER A 130 -2.52 -15.18 -19.76
N ASP A 131 -2.08 -13.93 -19.97
CA ASP A 131 -1.26 -13.55 -21.11
C ASP A 131 0.22 -13.85 -20.81
N PRO A 132 0.83 -14.89 -21.42
CA PRO A 132 2.22 -15.24 -21.16
C PRO A 132 3.20 -14.19 -21.68
N ASN A 133 2.75 -13.24 -22.51
CA ASN A 133 3.61 -12.18 -23.06
C ASN A 133 3.58 -10.92 -22.19
N ARG A 134 2.80 -10.91 -21.10
CA ARG A 134 2.69 -9.77 -20.22
C ARG A 134 3.56 -9.95 -18.98
N GLU A 135 4.35 -8.93 -18.69
CA GLU A 135 5.16 -8.89 -17.47
C GLU A 135 4.28 -8.57 -16.27
N HIS A 136 4.39 -9.39 -15.23
CA HIS A 136 3.72 -9.21 -13.94
C HIS A 136 4.76 -9.25 -12.82
N PRO A 137 5.46 -8.13 -12.55
CA PRO A 137 6.55 -8.12 -11.59
C PRO A 137 6.08 -8.45 -10.17
N ALA A 138 6.95 -9.16 -9.44
CA ALA A 138 6.79 -9.36 -8.01
C ALA A 138 7.20 -8.10 -7.22
N TRP A 139 6.99 -8.13 -5.91
CA TRP A 139 7.33 -7.02 -5.01
C TRP A 139 7.74 -7.56 -3.64
N CYS A 140 8.47 -6.76 -2.86
CA CYS A 140 8.81 -7.09 -1.47
C CYS A 140 7.66 -6.71 -0.53
N ASP A 141 7.08 -7.69 0.16
CA ASP A 141 5.97 -7.47 1.08
C ASP A 141 6.38 -6.66 2.31
N ASP A 142 5.72 -5.53 2.60
CA ASP A 142 5.96 -4.71 3.79
C ASP A 142 4.73 -4.69 4.70
N ASN A 143 4.80 -5.42 5.80
CA ASN A 143 3.72 -5.54 6.78
C ASN A 143 3.43 -4.24 7.53
N SER A 144 4.28 -3.22 7.39
CA SER A 144 4.04 -1.90 7.97
C SER A 144 3.43 -0.91 6.98
N LYS A 145 3.44 -1.21 5.67
CA LYS A 145 3.04 -0.32 4.57
C LYS A 145 3.80 1.02 4.49
N LEU A 146 4.91 1.19 5.21
CA LEU A 146 5.72 2.41 5.12
C LEU A 146 6.30 2.58 3.71
N THR A 147 6.75 1.49 3.10
CA THR A 147 7.27 1.48 1.71
C THR A 147 6.21 1.79 0.67
N ILE A 148 4.91 1.72 1.00
CA ILE A 148 3.79 2.14 0.15
C ILE A 148 3.46 3.62 0.40
N LEU A 149 3.37 4.04 1.67
CA LEU A 149 3.08 5.43 2.03
C LEU A 149 4.14 6.39 1.48
N TYR A 150 5.41 6.03 1.67
CA TYR A 150 6.56 6.87 1.30
C TYR A 150 6.54 7.34 -0.16
N PRO A 151 6.48 6.44 -1.17
CA PRO A 151 6.47 6.86 -2.57
C PRO A 151 5.23 7.65 -2.95
N HIS A 152 4.05 7.42 -2.36
CA HIS A 152 2.88 8.25 -2.64
C HIS A 152 3.14 9.72 -2.29
N LEU A 153 3.63 9.99 -1.07
CA LEU A 153 3.91 11.34 -0.61
C LEU A 153 4.98 12.03 -1.45
N HIS A 154 6.05 11.29 -1.79
CA HIS A 154 7.16 11.83 -2.56
C HIS A 154 6.83 12.04 -4.05
N LYS A 155 6.05 11.15 -4.66
CA LYS A 155 5.54 11.31 -6.03
C LYS A 155 4.66 12.55 -6.14
N LEU A 156 3.65 12.66 -5.27
CA LEU A 156 2.74 13.80 -5.26
C LEU A 156 3.51 15.12 -5.06
N ALA A 157 4.48 15.12 -4.14
CA ALA A 157 5.31 16.29 -3.87
C ALA A 157 6.24 16.65 -5.03
N LYS A 158 6.82 15.64 -5.72
CA LYS A 158 7.68 15.84 -6.89
C LYS A 158 6.90 16.41 -8.07
N GLU A 159 5.68 15.94 -8.29
CA GLU A 159 4.81 16.41 -9.37
C GLU A 159 4.18 17.77 -9.05
N ASN A 160 4.05 18.13 -7.77
CA ASN A 160 3.38 19.34 -7.31
C ASN A 160 4.21 20.08 -6.24
N PRO A 161 5.43 20.55 -6.57
CA PRO A 161 6.42 21.02 -5.58
C PRO A 161 6.02 22.29 -4.82
N THR A 162 4.99 23.00 -5.28
CA THR A 162 4.49 24.25 -4.69
C THR A 162 3.11 24.12 -4.06
N THR A 163 2.53 22.91 -4.04
CA THR A 163 1.16 22.65 -3.64
C THR A 163 1.11 22.05 -2.25
N THR A 164 0.09 22.40 -1.46
CA THR A 164 -0.15 21.77 -0.16
C THR A 164 -0.68 20.35 -0.37
N ILE A 165 -0.11 19.37 0.32
CA ILE A 165 -0.57 17.98 0.29
C ILE A 165 -1.16 17.61 1.65
N CYS A 166 -2.39 17.12 1.63
CA CYS A 166 -3.02 16.43 2.76
C CYS A 166 -3.28 14.99 2.33
N TYR A 167 -2.91 14.03 3.16
CA TYR A 167 -2.97 12.61 2.86
C TYR A 167 -3.69 11.85 3.96
N ASP A 168 -4.76 11.12 3.63
CA ASP A 168 -5.41 10.20 4.55
C ASP A 168 -4.97 8.76 4.23
N ALA A 169 -4.20 8.15 5.14
CA ALA A 169 -3.83 6.73 5.08
C ALA A 169 -4.92 5.91 5.78
N LEU A 170 -5.80 5.28 4.99
CA LEU A 170 -6.96 4.55 5.49
C LEU A 170 -6.76 3.04 5.37
N ASP A 171 -7.02 2.35 6.47
CA ASP A 171 -6.81 0.91 6.62
C ASP A 171 -7.90 0.32 7.54
N ASP A 172 -8.05 -1.00 7.59
CA ASP A 172 -8.88 -1.67 8.60
C ASP A 172 -8.05 -2.23 9.76
N ASP A 173 -6.74 -2.42 9.58
CA ASP A 173 -5.86 -2.97 10.61
C ASP A 173 -5.31 -1.89 11.55
N GLU A 174 -5.85 -1.86 12.78
CA GLU A 174 -5.40 -0.98 13.87
C GLU A 174 -3.92 -1.19 14.20
N ILE A 175 -3.37 -2.40 14.07
CA ILE A 175 -1.96 -2.67 14.36
C ILE A 175 -1.06 -1.98 13.33
N ILE A 176 -1.44 -2.01 12.05
CA ILE A 176 -0.72 -1.32 10.97
C ILE A 176 -0.78 0.20 11.19
N LEU A 177 -1.97 0.75 11.44
CA LEU A 177 -2.17 2.18 11.68
C LEU A 177 -1.43 2.69 12.93
N ASP A 178 -1.44 1.92 14.02
CA ASP A 178 -0.72 2.26 15.25
C ASP A 178 0.79 2.26 15.02
N LYS A 179 1.30 1.28 14.28
CA LYS A 179 2.73 1.19 13.97
C LYS A 179 3.18 2.35 13.10
N LEU A 180 2.44 2.64 12.03
CA LEU A 180 2.73 3.76 11.12
C LEU A 180 2.63 5.10 11.84
N SER A 181 1.56 5.35 12.58
CA SER A 181 1.37 6.63 13.29
C SER A 181 2.48 6.89 14.30
N ARG A 182 2.89 5.88 15.09
CA ARG A 182 4.03 6.00 16.02
C ARG A 182 5.35 6.24 15.29
N TYR A 183 5.61 5.49 14.22
CA TYR A 183 6.81 5.70 13.41
C TYR A 183 6.86 7.12 12.85
N CYS A 184 5.76 7.59 12.26
CA CYS A 184 5.71 8.88 11.61
C CYS A 184 5.72 10.04 12.63
N ALA A 185 5.19 9.86 13.84
CA ALA A 185 5.30 10.85 14.91
C ALA A 185 6.77 11.16 15.28
N ILE A 186 7.68 10.20 15.09
CA ILE A 186 9.10 10.37 15.39
C ILE A 186 9.87 10.84 14.15
N HIS A 187 9.53 10.33 12.95
CA HIS A 187 10.40 10.47 11.77
C HIS A 187 9.85 11.33 10.63
N SER A 188 8.57 11.73 10.65
CA SER A 188 7.92 12.45 9.53
C SER A 188 8.59 13.77 9.16
N SER A 189 9.12 14.51 10.15
CA SER A 189 9.83 15.78 9.93
C SER A 189 11.09 15.64 9.07
N ARG A 190 11.62 14.42 8.91
CA ARG A 190 12.79 14.11 8.07
C ARG A 190 12.42 13.23 6.87
N MET A 191 11.47 12.33 7.05
CA MET A 191 11.05 11.36 6.03
C MET A 191 10.14 11.98 4.99
N PHE A 192 9.21 12.86 5.37
CA PHE A 192 8.15 13.33 4.45
C PHE A 192 8.41 14.77 3.99
N PRO A 193 8.07 15.12 2.74
CA PRO A 193 8.29 16.47 2.22
C PRO A 193 7.58 17.55 3.05
N LYS A 194 8.23 18.71 3.25
CA LYS A 194 7.68 19.87 3.99
C LYS A 194 6.33 20.42 3.48
N ILE A 195 5.98 20.08 2.24
CA ILE A 195 4.72 20.48 1.60
C ILE A 195 3.56 19.54 1.96
N VAL A 196 3.85 18.39 2.55
CA VAL A 196 2.86 17.50 3.19
C VAL A 196 2.50 18.09 4.55
N LYS A 197 1.30 18.65 4.66
CA LYS A 197 0.82 19.32 5.88
C LYS A 197 0.13 18.38 6.84
N GLU A 198 -0.60 17.41 6.31
CA GLU A 198 -1.33 16.45 7.12
C GLU A 198 -1.15 15.06 6.51
N VAL A 199 -0.67 14.12 7.32
CA VAL A 199 -0.82 12.69 7.08
C VAL A 199 -1.68 12.15 8.21
N LEU A 200 -2.93 11.82 7.92
CA LEU A 200 -3.90 11.30 8.87
C LEU A 200 -3.95 9.77 8.78
N PHE A 201 -4.07 9.09 9.92
CA PHE A 201 -4.17 7.64 9.98
C PHE A 201 -5.58 7.24 10.43
N GLY A 202 -6.40 6.75 9.50
CA GLY A 202 -7.82 6.49 9.71
C GLY A 202 -8.18 5.01 9.61
N GLU A 203 -8.99 4.52 10.54
CA GLU A 203 -9.55 3.17 10.49
C GLU A 203 -10.92 3.17 9.81
N TYR A 204 -11.16 2.25 8.89
CA TYR A 204 -12.48 2.05 8.28
C TYR A 204 -12.78 0.58 8.00
N LYS A 205 -13.98 0.16 8.43
CA LYS A 205 -14.49 -1.21 8.35
C LYS A 205 -15.91 -1.29 7.77
N GLY A 206 -16.25 -0.36 6.87
CA GLY A 206 -17.59 -0.33 6.23
C GLY A 206 -18.65 0.54 6.91
N GLN A 207 -18.30 1.30 7.96
CA GLN A 207 -19.27 2.13 8.71
C GLN A 207 -18.89 3.61 8.70
N GLN A 208 -17.91 3.99 9.50
CA GLN A 208 -17.41 5.36 9.60
C GLN A 208 -15.90 5.32 9.66
N VAL A 209 -15.25 6.39 9.20
CA VAL A 209 -13.80 6.54 9.33
C VAL A 209 -13.49 7.06 10.74
N ASP A 210 -12.72 6.29 11.51
CA ASP A 210 -12.21 6.70 12.82
C ASP A 210 -10.80 7.29 12.67
N THR A 211 -10.66 8.56 13.03
CA THR A 211 -9.43 9.36 12.88
C THR A 211 -8.76 9.69 14.21
N ARG A 212 -9.04 8.93 15.28
CA ARG A 212 -8.54 9.19 16.65
C ARG A 212 -7.01 9.29 16.81
N ARG A 213 -6.24 8.79 15.84
CA ARG A 213 -4.76 8.87 15.83
C ARG A 213 -4.23 10.27 15.52
N GLY A 214 -5.09 11.17 15.04
CA GLY A 214 -4.69 12.51 14.62
C GLY A 214 -3.88 12.47 13.32
N PHE A 215 -3.04 13.50 13.13
CA PHE A 215 -2.19 13.64 11.96
C PHE A 215 -0.75 14.02 12.34
N VAL A 216 0.16 13.78 11.40
CA VAL A 216 1.54 14.28 11.44
C VAL A 216 1.82 15.17 10.22
N SER A 217 2.84 16.01 10.31
CA SER A 217 3.27 16.87 9.19
C SER A 217 4.66 16.48 8.70
N GLY A 218 4.92 16.68 7.42
CA GLY A 218 6.26 16.57 6.86
C GLY A 218 7.12 17.79 7.17
N GLY A 219 8.44 17.60 7.10
CA GLY A 219 9.45 18.66 7.26
C GLY A 219 10.70 18.46 6.40
N GLY A 220 10.81 17.31 5.75
CA GLY A 220 11.95 16.91 4.95
C GLY A 220 11.91 17.51 3.54
N ILE A 221 12.89 17.10 2.73
CA ILE A 221 12.96 17.51 1.33
C ILE A 221 12.18 16.54 0.43
N ILE A 222 11.90 16.97 -0.79
CA ILE A 222 11.34 16.11 -1.82
C ILE A 222 12.47 15.18 -2.31
N ASP A 223 12.38 13.90 -1.96
CA ASP A 223 13.20 12.86 -2.59
C ASP A 223 12.79 12.65 -4.05
N ALA A 224 13.61 13.12 -4.99
CA ALA A 224 13.37 12.94 -6.43
C ALA A 224 13.59 11.48 -6.89
N ASN A 225 14.27 10.68 -6.07
CA ASN A 225 14.68 9.29 -6.31
C ASN A 225 14.00 8.33 -5.32
N TYR A 226 12.74 8.62 -4.95
CA TYR A 226 11.99 7.84 -3.96
C TYR A 226 11.87 6.35 -4.34
N ARG A 227 11.85 6.03 -5.64
CA ARG A 227 11.85 4.64 -6.14
C ARG A 227 13.03 3.87 -5.59
N GLU A 228 14.24 4.36 -5.83
CA GLU A 228 15.42 3.62 -5.40
C GLU A 228 15.60 3.72 -3.88
N THR A 229 15.03 4.75 -3.22
CA THR A 229 15.01 4.85 -1.75
C THR A 229 14.13 3.75 -1.16
N VAL A 230 12.99 3.43 -1.76
CA VAL A 230 12.16 2.27 -1.36
C VAL A 230 12.93 0.96 -1.53
N LEU A 231 13.66 0.78 -2.63
CA LEU A 231 14.52 -0.40 -2.82
C LEU A 231 15.62 -0.49 -1.75
N GLU A 232 16.21 0.65 -1.37
CA GLU A 232 17.20 0.72 -0.29
C GLU A 232 16.59 0.39 1.07
N MET A 233 15.37 0.86 1.37
CA MET A 233 14.65 0.47 2.59
C MET A 233 14.50 -1.04 2.67
N ALA A 234 14.03 -1.68 1.59
CA ALA A 234 13.86 -3.12 1.58
C ALA A 234 15.19 -3.86 1.75
N GLY A 235 16.27 -3.38 1.11
CA GLY A 235 17.63 -3.91 1.30
C GLY A 235 18.10 -3.85 2.77
N ILE A 236 17.91 -2.71 3.43
CA ILE A 236 18.25 -2.53 4.86
C ILE A 236 17.43 -3.50 5.73
N CYS A 237 16.14 -3.63 5.47
CA CYS A 237 15.28 -4.56 6.19
C CYS A 237 15.77 -6.01 6.03
N ARG A 238 16.07 -6.43 4.80
CA ARG A 238 16.60 -7.76 4.47
C ARG A 238 17.88 -8.09 5.22
N GLU A 239 18.83 -7.15 5.26
CA GLU A 239 20.08 -7.30 6.02
C GLU A 239 19.81 -7.46 7.53
N ARG A 240 18.90 -6.66 8.09
CA ARG A 240 18.58 -6.69 9.52
C ARG A 240 17.86 -7.96 9.98
N VAL A 241 17.15 -8.64 9.09
CA VAL A 241 16.52 -9.94 9.38
C VAL A 241 17.42 -11.13 9.05
N GLY A 242 18.66 -10.89 8.58
CA GLY A 242 19.64 -11.94 8.29
C GLY A 242 19.33 -12.76 7.02
N MET A 243 18.55 -12.22 6.09
CA MET A 243 18.10 -12.91 4.87
C MET A 243 18.82 -12.39 3.61
N VAL A 244 20.13 -12.16 3.69
CA VAL A 244 20.91 -11.50 2.62
C VAL A 244 20.89 -12.29 1.30
N ASP A 245 20.85 -13.62 1.37
CA ASP A 245 20.89 -14.53 0.22
C ASP A 245 19.50 -14.90 -0.33
N VAL A 246 18.42 -14.35 0.25
CA VAL A 246 17.05 -14.58 -0.20
C VAL A 246 16.64 -13.47 -1.16
N ASP A 247 15.90 -13.84 -2.22
CA ASP A 247 15.29 -12.89 -3.13
C ASP A 247 14.36 -11.95 -2.34
N ILE A 248 14.43 -10.66 -2.64
CA ILE A 248 13.69 -9.65 -1.88
C ILE A 248 12.18 -9.75 -2.09
N SER A 249 11.73 -10.35 -3.19
CA SER A 249 10.32 -10.63 -3.46
C SER A 249 9.77 -11.83 -2.66
N GLU A 250 10.65 -12.63 -2.06
CA GLU A 250 10.27 -13.81 -1.26
C GLU A 250 10.19 -13.52 0.24
N ILE A 251 10.66 -12.34 0.66
CA ILE A 251 10.65 -11.93 2.06
C ILE A 251 9.48 -11.00 2.36
N SER A 252 9.12 -10.98 3.64
CA SER A 252 8.16 -10.03 4.19
C SER A 252 8.89 -9.21 5.25
N ILE A 253 8.91 -7.89 5.08
CA ILE A 253 9.63 -6.93 5.92
C ILE A 253 8.69 -6.15 6.83
N ASP A 254 9.28 -5.47 7.81
CA ASP A 254 8.62 -4.48 8.65
C ASP A 254 9.46 -3.20 8.60
N ALA A 255 9.17 -2.33 7.63
CA ALA A 255 9.98 -1.15 7.40
C ALA A 255 9.92 -0.17 8.58
N CYS A 256 8.76 0.02 9.22
CA CYS A 256 8.65 0.82 10.44
C CYS A 256 9.58 0.35 11.58
N ARG A 257 9.89 -0.94 11.67
CA ARG A 257 10.80 -1.45 12.71
C ARG A 257 12.28 -1.18 12.42
N HIS A 258 12.65 -1.15 11.15
CA HIS A 258 14.05 -1.27 10.74
C HIS A 258 14.61 -0.03 10.06
N ILE A 259 13.77 0.80 9.46
CA ILE A 259 14.18 2.01 8.76
C ILE A 259 14.30 3.16 9.75
N HIS A 260 15.38 3.92 9.62
CA HIS A 260 15.58 5.19 10.30
C HIS A 260 16.07 6.18 9.25
N PRO A 261 15.68 7.48 9.30
CA PRO A 261 16.14 8.46 8.32
C PRO A 261 17.67 8.51 8.16
N ASP A 262 18.40 8.27 9.26
CA ASP A 262 19.87 8.26 9.25
C ASP A 262 20.48 7.12 8.42
N LEU A 263 19.75 6.03 8.20
CA LEU A 263 20.23 4.91 7.40
C LEU A 263 20.12 5.19 5.89
N LEU A 264 19.28 6.15 5.49
CA LEU A 264 19.05 6.56 4.10
C LEU A 264 20.00 7.68 3.65
N THR A 265 20.92 8.10 4.52
CA THR A 265 21.85 9.24 4.34
C THR A 265 22.90 9.03 3.27
N LYS A 266 23.07 7.80 2.75
CA LYS A 266 23.98 7.53 1.62
C LYS A 266 23.52 8.19 0.32
N ARG A 267 22.27 8.66 0.24
CA ARG A 267 21.76 9.46 -0.88
C ARG A 267 21.97 10.95 -0.66
N GLN A 268 22.37 11.67 -1.72
CA GLN A 268 22.52 13.12 -1.68
C GLN A 268 21.23 13.85 -1.21
N ALA A 269 20.05 13.27 -1.44
CA ALA A 269 18.77 13.80 -0.97
C ALA A 269 18.64 13.84 0.57
N PHE A 270 19.42 13.04 1.30
CA PHE A 270 19.44 13.05 2.77
C PHE A 270 20.73 13.66 3.33
N LYS A 271 21.52 14.36 2.49
CA LYS A 271 22.62 15.20 2.97
C LYS A 271 22.04 16.50 3.51
N PHE A 272 21.68 16.47 4.78
CA PHE A 272 21.16 17.64 5.48
C PHE A 272 22.28 18.68 5.67
N PRO A 273 21.96 19.99 5.61
CA PRO A 273 22.87 20.99 6.17
C PRO A 273 23.12 20.64 7.63
N VAL A 274 24.39 20.63 8.04
CA VAL A 274 24.80 20.43 9.43
C VAL A 274 24.03 21.44 10.28
N GLU A 275 23.25 20.96 11.26
CA GLU A 275 22.61 21.86 12.22
C GLU A 275 23.69 22.74 12.86
N PRO A 276 23.50 24.07 12.97
CA PRO A 276 24.42 24.88 13.76
C PRO A 276 24.38 24.35 15.20
N GLU A 277 25.55 24.07 15.77
CA GLU A 277 25.70 23.53 17.12
C GLU A 277 24.82 24.33 18.10
N LEU A 278 23.71 23.73 18.52
CA LEU A 278 22.88 24.25 19.60
C LEU A 278 23.71 24.06 20.88
N GLY A 279 24.24 25.18 21.36
CA GLY A 279 24.90 25.27 22.66
C GLY A 279 24.07 24.58 23.74
N SER A 280 24.76 23.74 24.49
CA SER A 280 24.26 22.87 25.57
C SER A 280 23.14 23.51 26.42
N ALA A 281 21.91 23.02 26.25
CA ALA A 281 20.85 23.15 27.23
C ALA A 281 20.47 21.75 27.71
N GLU A 282 20.86 21.42 28.94
CA GLU A 282 20.49 20.18 29.62
C GLU A 282 18.97 20.12 29.82
N ALA A 283 18.31 19.21 29.12
CA ALA A 283 16.92 18.85 29.40
C ALA A 283 16.88 17.59 30.28
N VAL A 284 16.36 17.76 31.50
CA VAL A 284 16.11 16.70 32.48
C VAL A 284 15.01 15.78 31.98
N ILE A 285 15.35 14.54 31.62
CA ILE A 285 14.38 13.49 31.30
C ILE A 285 14.14 12.64 32.55
N LYS A 286 12.93 12.73 33.12
CA LYS A 286 12.43 11.75 34.10
C LYS A 286 12.14 10.43 33.37
N LYS A 287 12.82 9.36 33.80
CA LYS A 287 12.58 7.98 33.36
C LYS A 287 11.42 7.39 34.16
N GLU A 288 10.39 6.89 33.50
CA GLU A 288 9.53 5.84 34.04
C GLU A 288 9.72 4.54 33.23
N PRO A 289 9.68 3.36 33.88
CA PRO A 289 9.99 2.10 33.23
C PRO A 289 8.75 1.54 32.51
N VAL A 290 8.88 1.30 31.20
CA VAL A 290 7.87 0.54 30.45
C VAL A 290 8.19 -0.94 30.60
N ALA A 291 7.26 -1.67 31.22
CA ALA A 291 7.33 -3.11 31.44
C ALA A 291 7.24 -3.89 30.12
N SER A 292 8.04 -4.96 30.07
CA SER A 292 8.14 -5.92 28.98
C SER A 292 6.89 -6.79 28.86
N TYR A 293 6.27 -6.82 27.68
CA TYR A 293 5.36 -7.89 27.28
C TYR A 293 5.63 -8.28 25.83
N PHE A 294 6.36 -9.37 25.63
CA PHE A 294 6.32 -10.16 24.40
C PHE A 294 6.59 -11.63 24.75
N THR A 295 5.60 -12.48 24.51
CA THR A 295 5.81 -13.91 24.29
C THR A 295 5.25 -14.27 22.93
N ASN A 296 6.17 -14.74 22.07
CA ASN A 296 6.06 -15.70 20.99
C ASN A 296 4.66 -16.19 20.60
N GLU A 297 4.26 -15.93 19.35
CA GLU A 297 3.69 -16.90 18.40
C GLU A 297 3.58 -16.22 17.02
N LEU A 298 4.47 -16.51 16.07
CA LEU A 298 4.27 -16.33 14.61
C LEU A 298 5.56 -16.73 13.87
N GLY A 299 5.77 -18.04 13.77
CA GLY A 299 6.95 -18.59 13.11
C GLY A 299 6.72 -20.04 12.71
N LEU A 300 5.65 -20.35 11.95
CA LEU A 300 5.51 -21.69 11.38
C LEU A 300 4.58 -21.82 10.15
N PHE A 301 4.14 -20.75 9.47
CA PHE A 301 3.08 -20.87 8.46
C PHE A 301 3.44 -20.58 6.98
N LYS A 302 4.69 -20.25 6.62
CA LYS A 302 5.01 -19.89 5.22
C LYS A 302 5.93 -20.83 4.43
N ALA A 303 6.57 -21.84 5.04
CA ALA A 303 7.53 -22.69 4.33
C ALA A 303 6.93 -23.94 3.64
N ILE A 304 5.67 -24.31 3.88
CA ILE A 304 5.07 -25.56 3.32
C ILE A 304 4.34 -25.32 2.00
N PHE A 305 4.03 -24.07 1.64
CA PHE A 305 3.16 -23.78 0.50
C PHE A 305 3.86 -23.69 -0.87
N PHE A 306 5.19 -23.58 -0.92
CA PHE A 306 5.91 -23.33 -2.17
C PHE A 306 6.21 -24.59 -3.01
N GLN A 307 6.05 -25.80 -2.44
CA GLN A 307 6.45 -27.06 -3.13
C GLN A 307 5.30 -28.02 -3.46
N SER A 308 4.08 -27.84 -2.92
CA SER A 308 3.02 -28.85 -3.03
C SER A 308 2.04 -28.68 -4.20
N ARG A 309 2.13 -27.59 -5.00
CA ARG A 309 1.18 -27.35 -6.11
C ARG A 309 1.74 -27.46 -7.53
N LEU A 310 3.03 -27.75 -7.71
CA LEU A 310 3.58 -28.06 -9.04
C LEU A 310 3.29 -29.51 -9.52
N ASN A 311 2.66 -30.36 -8.68
CA ASN A 311 2.43 -31.78 -9.00
C ASN A 311 0.96 -32.20 -9.17
N ARG A 312 0.00 -31.28 -9.33
CA ARG A 312 -1.41 -31.66 -9.57
C ARG A 312 -2.12 -30.78 -10.60
N VAL A 313 -1.64 -30.83 -11.83
CA VAL A 313 -2.51 -30.72 -13.01
C VAL A 313 -1.96 -31.68 -14.06
N GLN A 314 -2.44 -32.92 -14.07
CA GLN A 314 -2.43 -33.73 -15.30
C GLN A 314 -3.81 -33.59 -15.94
N PRO A 315 -3.90 -33.42 -17.28
CA PRO A 315 -5.17 -33.39 -17.97
C PRO A 315 -5.81 -34.78 -17.92
N ILE A 316 -7.10 -34.82 -17.62
CA ILE A 316 -7.95 -36.00 -17.81
C ILE A 316 -8.20 -36.09 -19.32
N GLU A 317 -7.61 -37.11 -19.96
CA GLU A 317 -8.02 -37.54 -21.30
C GLU A 317 -9.31 -38.35 -21.17
N ASP A 318 -10.39 -37.87 -21.80
CA ASP A 318 -11.64 -38.61 -21.93
C ASP A 318 -11.48 -39.74 -22.96
N ASP A 319 -11.29 -40.96 -22.46
CA ASP A 319 -11.30 -42.21 -23.22
C ASP A 319 -12.77 -42.66 -23.40
N ILE A 320 -13.44 -42.17 -24.45
CA ILE A 320 -14.76 -42.69 -24.88
C ILE A 320 -14.51 -44.00 -25.64
N ARG A 321 -14.60 -45.13 -24.93
CA ARG A 321 -14.68 -46.46 -25.53
C ARG A 321 -16.10 -46.78 -25.97
N ASP A 322 -16.23 -46.90 -27.28
CA ASP A 322 -17.29 -47.57 -28.03
C ASP A 322 -17.14 -49.09 -27.85
N GLU A 323 -18.11 -49.74 -27.21
CA GLU A 323 -18.24 -51.20 -27.29
C GLU A 323 -19.71 -51.65 -27.42
N SER A 324 -19.92 -52.44 -28.49
CA SER A 324 -20.83 -53.57 -28.62
C SER A 324 -22.21 -53.38 -29.29
N ARG A 325 -22.18 -53.39 -30.62
CA ARG A 325 -23.12 -54.19 -31.43
C ARG A 325 -22.45 -55.52 -31.82
N PRO A 326 -23.20 -56.64 -31.78
CA PRO A 326 -23.00 -57.67 -32.79
C PRO A 326 -24.26 -57.91 -33.62
N SER A 327 -24.02 -58.15 -34.90
CA SER A 327 -24.95 -58.49 -35.97
C SER A 327 -25.35 -59.97 -35.96
N ALA A 328 -26.62 -60.21 -36.31
CA ALA A 328 -27.21 -61.30 -37.09
C ALA A 328 -26.60 -62.72 -37.06
N HIS A 329 -27.42 -63.69 -36.65
CA HIS A 329 -27.91 -64.78 -37.53
C HIS A 329 -29.26 -65.32 -37.03
#